data_AF-A0A800LS06-F1
#
_entry.id   AF-A0A800LS06-F1
#
_cell.length_a   1.000
_cell.length_b   1.000
_cell.length_c   1.000
_cell.angle_alpha   90.00
_cell.angle_beta   90.00
_cell.angle_gamma   90.00
#
_symmetry.space_group_name_H-M   'P 1'
#
loop_
_entity.id
_entity.type
_entity.pdbx_description
1 polymer ?
#
loop_
_entity_poly.entity_id
_entity_poly.type
_entity_poly.pdbx_seq_one_letter_code
_entity_poly.pdbx_strand_id
1 'polypeptide(L)'
;MVGYGEDILVLAIEQAKRQYSWMPSIAEFLQLMDQCQQDFGLLAPEQAYAEACRHASAPSHHAWSHAAVYHAGRATGWFELKSLPRQATQPRFNQHYKLLCQRVLAGENLDSVEQPVLAAPNNDNLFALTEQWAQAMGLSPEAGQSALYFLHLPQGSPLRLRLQLISAEKHSVLNIPTNVEQLRKQLD
;
A
#
# COMPACT_ATOMS: atom_id res chain seq x y z
N MET A 1 0.48 -16.48 -29.50
CA MET A 1 -0.32 -17.57 -28.89
C MET A 1 -0.49 -17.28 -27.42
N VAL A 2 -1.74 -17.15 -26.97
CA VAL A 2 -2.07 -17.01 -25.54
C VAL A 2 -1.75 -18.36 -24.88
N GLY A 3 -0.82 -18.35 -23.93
CA GLY A 3 -0.47 -19.56 -23.17
C GLY A 3 -1.30 -19.52 -21.91
N TYR A 4 -2.32 -20.38 -21.84
CA TYR A 4 -3.15 -20.55 -20.66
C TYR A 4 -2.42 -21.43 -19.64
N GLY A 5 -2.60 -21.15 -18.35
CA GLY A 5 -2.08 -22.01 -17.29
C GLY A 5 -2.81 -23.36 -17.28
N GLU A 6 -2.11 -24.41 -16.87
CA GLU A 6 -2.68 -25.77 -16.77
C GLU A 6 -3.92 -25.80 -15.86
N ASP A 7 -3.91 -25.02 -14.79
CA ASP A 7 -5.01 -24.95 -13.82
C ASP A 7 -6.31 -24.42 -14.44
N ILE A 8 -6.20 -23.42 -15.32
CA ILE A 8 -7.35 -22.88 -16.06
C ILE A 8 -7.87 -23.90 -17.06
N LEU A 9 -6.97 -24.64 -17.72
CA LEU A 9 -7.38 -25.71 -18.64
C LEU A 9 -8.16 -26.79 -17.89
N VAL A 10 -7.64 -27.24 -16.74
CA VAL A 10 -8.31 -28.24 -15.90
C VAL A 10 -9.66 -27.74 -15.40
N LEU A 11 -9.74 -26.50 -14.92
CA LEU A 11 -10.98 -25.89 -14.45
C LEU A 11 -12.00 -25.72 -15.58
N ALA A 12 -11.58 -25.21 -16.74
CA ALA A 12 -12.45 -25.07 -17.89
C ALA A 12 -12.94 -26.44 -18.41
N ILE A 13 -12.11 -27.49 -18.34
CA ILE A 13 -12.52 -28.87 -18.64
C ILE A 13 -13.57 -29.35 -17.63
N GLU A 14 -13.34 -29.18 -16.33
CA GLU A 14 -14.28 -29.58 -15.29
C GLU A 14 -15.62 -28.82 -15.39
N GLN A 15 -15.56 -27.54 -15.72
CA GLN A 15 -16.75 -26.70 -15.92
C GLN A 15 -17.48 -27.08 -17.20
N ALA A 16 -16.76 -27.34 -18.29
CA ALA A 16 -17.33 -27.81 -19.54
C ALA A 16 -18.07 -29.15 -19.37
N LYS A 17 -17.49 -30.10 -18.61
CA LYS A 17 -18.13 -31.39 -18.28
C LYS A 17 -19.45 -31.22 -17.52
N ARG A 18 -19.57 -30.16 -16.70
CA ARG A 18 -20.79 -29.90 -15.91
C ARG A 18 -21.86 -29.14 -16.69
N GLN A 19 -21.47 -28.20 -17.55
CA GLN A 19 -22.40 -27.35 -18.27
C GLN A 19 -22.86 -27.94 -19.61
N TYR A 20 -21.99 -28.67 -20.31
CA TYR A 20 -22.26 -29.11 -21.67
C TYR A 20 -22.47 -30.63 -21.72
N SER A 21 -23.51 -31.05 -22.45
CA SER A 21 -23.79 -32.47 -22.69
C SER A 21 -22.85 -33.10 -23.74
N TRP A 22 -22.12 -32.29 -24.50
CA TRP A 22 -21.14 -32.66 -25.51
C TRP A 22 -19.99 -31.65 -25.50
N MET A 23 -18.81 -32.06 -25.97
CA MET A 23 -17.62 -31.20 -25.92
C MET A 23 -17.89 -29.89 -26.70
N PRO A 24 -17.70 -28.71 -26.06
CA PRO A 24 -17.95 -27.43 -26.70
C PRO A 24 -17.01 -27.20 -27.88
N SER A 25 -17.37 -26.28 -28.77
CA SER A 25 -16.45 -25.84 -29.83
C SER A 25 -15.21 -25.17 -29.22
N ILE A 26 -14.12 -25.12 -29.98
CA ILE A 26 -12.86 -24.49 -29.54
C ILE A 26 -13.11 -23.04 -29.11
N ALA A 27 -13.96 -22.30 -29.83
CA ALA A 27 -14.27 -20.91 -29.51
C ALA A 27 -15.02 -20.77 -28.18
N GLU A 28 -16.03 -21.60 -27.94
CA GLU A 28 -16.78 -21.64 -26.67
C GLU A 28 -15.87 -22.06 -25.51
N PHE A 29 -14.98 -23.02 -25.74
CA PHE A 29 -14.02 -23.47 -24.73
C PHE A 29 -13.01 -22.38 -24.37
N LEU A 30 -12.54 -21.58 -25.33
CA LEU A 30 -11.71 -20.40 -25.06
C LEU A 30 -12.46 -19.36 -24.21
N GLN A 31 -13.74 -19.11 -24.48
CA GLN A 31 -14.56 -18.20 -23.68
C GLN A 31 -14.77 -18.71 -22.25
N LEU A 32 -14.94 -20.02 -22.09
CA LEU A 32 -15.00 -20.68 -20.78
C LEU A 32 -13.70 -20.48 -19.99
N MET A 33 -12.54 -20.63 -20.64
CA MET A 33 -11.25 -20.37 -19.99
C MET A 33 -11.10 -18.91 -19.56
N ASP A 34 -11.55 -17.95 -20.37
CA ASP A 34 -11.55 -16.53 -19.99
C ASP A 34 -12.49 -16.27 -18.80
N GLN A 35 -13.65 -16.92 -18.74
CA GLN A 35 -14.56 -16.84 -17.58
C GLN A 35 -13.93 -17.42 -16.32
N CYS A 36 -13.32 -18.60 -16.39
CA CYS A 36 -12.62 -19.18 -15.25
C CYS A 36 -11.47 -18.29 -14.76
N GLN A 37 -10.77 -17.57 -15.66
CA GLN A 37 -9.77 -16.56 -15.25
C GLN A 37 -10.41 -15.40 -14.47
N GLN A 38 -11.57 -14.92 -14.91
CA GLN A 38 -12.30 -13.86 -14.23
C GLN A 38 -12.82 -14.30 -12.85
N ASP A 39 -13.13 -15.59 -12.66
CA ASP A 39 -13.51 -16.14 -11.36
C ASP A 39 -12.37 -16.08 -10.33
N PHE A 40 -11.11 -16.08 -10.77
CA PHE A 40 -9.95 -15.76 -9.92
C PHE A 40 -9.73 -14.25 -9.70
N GLY A 41 -10.64 -13.40 -10.18
CA GLY A 41 -10.51 -11.94 -10.13
C GLY A 41 -9.47 -11.38 -11.11
N LEU A 42 -8.97 -12.19 -12.05
CA LEU A 42 -7.99 -11.74 -13.03
C LEU A 42 -8.72 -11.05 -14.19
N LEU A 43 -8.45 -9.76 -14.38
CA LEU A 43 -8.97 -8.99 -15.50
C LEU A 43 -8.35 -9.44 -16.84
N ALA A 44 -9.09 -9.21 -17.93
CA ALA A 44 -8.52 -9.33 -19.27
C ALA A 44 -7.30 -8.38 -19.42
N PRO A 45 -6.25 -8.76 -20.16
CA PRO A 45 -5.01 -7.99 -20.24
C PRO A 45 -5.22 -6.55 -20.74
N GLU A 46 -6.17 -6.34 -21.64
CA GLU A 46 -6.50 -4.99 -22.13
C GLU A 46 -7.17 -4.12 -21.07
N GLN A 47 -8.04 -4.71 -20.24
CA GLN A 47 -8.73 -4.03 -19.16
C GLN A 47 -7.76 -3.72 -18.01
N ALA A 48 -6.92 -4.69 -17.64
CA ALA A 48 -5.84 -4.52 -16.67
C ALA A 48 -4.88 -3.38 -17.09
N TYR A 49 -4.49 -3.35 -18.37
CA TYR A 49 -3.65 -2.28 -18.91
C TYR A 49 -4.36 -0.92 -18.89
N ALA A 50 -5.64 -0.87 -19.23
CA ALA A 50 -6.41 0.38 -19.19
C ALA A 50 -6.55 0.93 -17.76
N GLU A 51 -6.78 0.07 -16.77
CA GLU A 51 -6.78 0.43 -15.36
C GLU A 51 -5.40 0.96 -14.93
N ALA A 52 -4.32 0.23 -15.26
CA ALA A 52 -2.95 0.62 -14.94
C ALA A 52 -2.60 2.00 -15.50
N CYS A 53 -2.91 2.28 -16.76
CA CYS A 53 -2.66 3.60 -17.36
C CYS A 53 -3.49 4.72 -16.74
N ARG A 54 -4.76 4.46 -16.41
CA ARG A 54 -5.65 5.45 -15.79
C ARG A 54 -5.18 5.86 -14.41
N HIS A 55 -4.66 4.91 -13.63
CA HIS A 55 -4.26 5.11 -12.24
C HIS A 55 -2.75 5.24 -12.03
N ALA A 56 -1.94 5.23 -13.10
CA ALA A 56 -0.49 5.39 -13.05
C ALA A 56 -0.01 6.69 -12.36
N SER A 57 -0.84 7.73 -12.30
CA SER A 57 -0.47 9.00 -11.64
C SER A 57 -0.50 8.92 -10.11
N ALA A 58 -1.34 8.05 -9.53
CA ALA A 58 -1.49 7.90 -8.08
C ALA A 58 -1.79 6.43 -7.72
N PRO A 59 -0.83 5.51 -7.95
CA PRO A 59 -1.07 4.07 -7.82
C PRO A 59 -1.32 3.62 -6.37
N SER A 60 -0.97 4.43 -5.36
CA SER A 60 -1.21 4.16 -3.93
C SER A 60 -2.62 4.52 -3.46
N HIS A 61 -3.33 5.39 -4.18
CA HIS A 61 -4.66 5.89 -3.78
C HIS A 61 -5.82 5.20 -4.52
N HIS A 62 -5.52 4.23 -5.37
CA HIS A 62 -6.52 3.50 -6.16
C HIS A 62 -6.78 2.12 -5.56
N ALA A 63 -8.06 1.74 -5.50
CA ALA A 63 -8.47 0.39 -5.15
C ALA A 63 -8.36 -0.48 -6.42
N TRP A 64 -7.25 -1.21 -6.53
CA TRP A 64 -6.96 -2.06 -7.68
C TRP A 64 -7.91 -3.24 -7.77
N SER A 65 -8.38 -3.55 -8.98
CA SER A 65 -9.24 -4.71 -9.21
C SER A 65 -8.56 -6.03 -8.81
N HIS A 66 -7.24 -6.12 -9.00
CA HIS A 66 -6.43 -7.26 -8.56
C HIS A 66 -4.98 -6.84 -8.29
N ALA A 67 -4.33 -7.45 -7.30
CA ALA A 67 -2.93 -7.17 -6.96
C ALA A 67 -1.98 -7.38 -8.16
N ALA A 68 -2.27 -8.38 -8.99
CA ALA A 68 -1.54 -8.64 -10.25
C ALA A 68 -1.49 -7.41 -11.18
N VAL A 69 -2.55 -6.60 -11.25
CA VAL A 69 -2.58 -5.38 -12.07
C VAL A 69 -1.61 -4.34 -11.51
N TYR A 70 -1.63 -4.15 -10.18
CA TYR A 70 -0.71 -3.24 -9.50
C TYR A 70 0.76 -3.66 -9.69
N HIS A 71 1.08 -4.93 -9.44
CA HIS A 71 2.45 -5.43 -9.58
C HIS A 71 2.92 -5.41 -11.04
N ALA A 72 2.04 -5.70 -12.00
CA ALA A 72 2.36 -5.59 -13.42
C ALA A 72 2.70 -4.14 -13.78
N GLY A 73 1.86 -3.20 -13.34
CA GLY A 73 2.06 -1.77 -13.57
C GLY A 73 3.37 -1.26 -12.95
N ARG A 74 3.66 -1.66 -11.72
CA ARG A 74 4.92 -1.36 -11.02
C ARG A 74 6.14 -1.92 -11.76
N ALA A 75 6.06 -3.15 -12.30
CA ALA A 75 7.14 -3.77 -13.06
C ALA A 75 7.40 -3.07 -14.41
N THR A 76 6.35 -2.63 -15.12
CA THR A 76 6.49 -1.77 -16.30
C THR A 76 6.99 -0.37 -15.99
N GLY A 77 6.75 0.12 -14.78
CA GLY A 77 7.04 1.50 -14.39
C GLY A 77 5.86 2.44 -14.63
N TRP A 78 5.37 3.04 -13.56
CA TRP A 78 4.24 3.99 -13.59
C TRP A 78 4.51 5.22 -14.48
N PHE A 79 5.76 5.71 -14.48
CA PHE A 79 6.16 6.83 -15.32
C PHE A 79 6.11 6.48 -16.81
N GLU A 80 6.52 5.26 -17.19
CA GLU A 80 6.48 4.78 -18.58
C GLU A 80 5.04 4.64 -19.05
N LEU A 81 4.18 4.02 -18.24
CA LEU A 81 2.74 3.87 -18.55
C LEU A 81 2.02 5.22 -18.77
N LYS A 82 2.48 6.28 -18.09
CA LYS A 82 1.94 7.63 -18.24
C LYS A 82 2.51 8.39 -19.44
N SER A 83 3.79 8.20 -19.73
CA SER A 83 4.54 9.08 -20.64
C SER A 83 4.68 8.52 -22.06
N LEU A 84 4.68 7.19 -22.21
CA LEU A 84 4.95 6.53 -23.48
C LEU A 84 3.66 6.09 -24.19
N PRO A 85 3.67 6.00 -25.54
CA PRO A 85 2.51 5.55 -26.30
C PRO A 85 2.19 4.08 -26.02
N ARG A 86 0.91 3.73 -26.18
CA ARG A 86 0.38 2.37 -25.97
C ARG A 86 1.19 1.28 -26.67
N GLN A 87 1.63 1.53 -27.90
CA GLN A 87 2.40 0.55 -28.68
C GLN A 87 3.71 0.13 -28.01
N ALA A 88 4.33 1.01 -27.22
CA ALA A 88 5.58 0.73 -26.51
C ALA A 88 5.34 0.05 -25.15
N THR A 89 4.29 0.46 -24.42
CA THR A 89 4.06 0.02 -23.04
C THR A 89 3.15 -1.20 -22.90
N GLN A 90 2.14 -1.33 -23.76
CA GLN A 90 1.21 -2.46 -23.74
C GLN A 90 1.89 -3.84 -23.85
N PRO A 91 2.84 -4.09 -24.79
CA PRO A 91 3.48 -5.40 -24.86
C PRO A 91 4.32 -5.73 -23.61
N ARG A 92 5.02 -4.73 -23.04
CA ARG A 92 5.79 -4.91 -21.79
C ARG A 92 4.87 -5.21 -20.61
N PHE A 93 3.77 -4.45 -20.47
CA PHE A 93 2.78 -4.68 -19.43
C PHE A 93 2.17 -6.07 -19.53
N ASN A 94 1.76 -6.47 -20.74
CA ASN A 94 1.15 -7.77 -20.98
C ASN A 94 2.08 -8.93 -20.62
N GLN A 95 3.39 -8.79 -20.87
CA GLN A 95 4.39 -9.79 -20.47
C GLN A 95 4.46 -9.93 -18.94
N HIS A 96 4.56 -8.82 -18.21
CA HIS A 96 4.60 -8.84 -16.74
C HIS A 96 3.29 -9.33 -16.14
N TYR A 97 2.15 -8.86 -16.65
CA TYR A 97 0.83 -9.28 -16.21
C TYR A 97 0.62 -10.78 -16.39
N LYS A 98 1.01 -11.34 -17.55
CA LYS A 98 0.91 -12.78 -17.80
C LYS A 98 1.73 -13.61 -16.79
N LEU A 99 2.96 -13.19 -16.49
CA LEU A 99 3.80 -13.88 -15.51
C LEU A 99 3.19 -13.83 -14.10
N LEU A 100 2.59 -12.70 -13.73
CA LEU A 100 1.92 -12.54 -12.44
C LEU A 100 0.64 -13.37 -12.35
N CYS A 101 -0.16 -13.42 -13.41
CA CYS A 101 -1.33 -14.31 -13.46
C CYS A 101 -0.91 -15.77 -13.29
N GLN A 102 0.17 -16.21 -13.94
CA GLN A 102 0.67 -17.59 -13.78
C GLN A 102 1.08 -17.89 -12.34
N ARG A 103 1.71 -16.94 -11.64
CA ARG A 103 2.07 -17.07 -10.23
C ARG A 103 0.86 -17.16 -9.30
N VAL A 104 -0.14 -16.29 -9.52
CA VAL A 104 -1.40 -16.31 -8.77
C VAL A 104 -2.12 -17.63 -8.94
N LEU A 105 -2.17 -18.15 -10.18
CA LEU A 105 -2.77 -19.45 -10.48
C LEU A 105 -2.02 -20.61 -9.84
N ALA A 106 -0.69 -20.51 -9.71
CA ALA A 106 0.13 -21.46 -8.97
C ALA A 106 -0.05 -21.39 -7.43
N GLY A 107 -0.95 -20.52 -6.94
CA GLY A 107 -1.25 -20.34 -5.52
C GLY A 107 -0.34 -19.35 -4.79
N GLU A 108 0.46 -18.56 -5.51
CA GLU A 108 1.23 -17.47 -4.92
C GLU A 108 0.29 -16.32 -4.52
N ASN A 109 0.21 -16.02 -3.22
CA ASN A 109 -0.48 -14.84 -2.75
C ASN A 109 0.37 -13.60 -3.07
N LEU A 110 -0.11 -12.80 -4.01
CA LEU A 110 0.41 -11.45 -4.23
C LEU A 110 -0.15 -10.57 -3.10
N ASP A 111 0.54 -10.58 -1.95
CA ASP A 111 0.10 -9.84 -0.76
C ASP A 111 -0.20 -8.38 -1.10
N SER A 112 -1.30 -7.93 -0.49
CA SER A 112 -1.99 -6.64 -0.63
C SER A 112 -1.09 -5.47 -0.99
N VAL A 113 -1.53 -4.68 -1.99
CA VAL A 113 -1.00 -3.35 -2.32
C VAL A 113 -0.74 -2.60 -1.02
N GLU A 114 0.52 -2.54 -0.59
CA GLU A 114 0.94 -1.77 0.57
C GLU A 114 0.61 -0.31 0.25
N GLN A 115 -0.55 0.15 0.70
CA GLN A 115 -0.75 1.57 0.90
C GLN A 115 0.34 1.98 1.87
N PRO A 116 1.20 2.96 1.54
CA PRO A 116 2.15 3.47 2.50
C PRO A 116 1.30 4.16 3.57
N VAL A 117 0.91 3.41 4.58
CA VAL A 117 0.44 3.97 5.83
C VAL A 117 1.64 4.78 6.30
N LEU A 118 1.48 6.10 6.35
CA LEU A 118 2.45 6.96 7.03
C LEU A 118 2.72 6.28 8.37
N ALA A 119 3.96 5.82 8.58
CA ALA A 119 4.36 5.27 9.86
C ALA A 119 3.90 6.30 10.90
N ALA A 120 3.01 5.89 11.80
CA ALA A 120 2.65 6.74 12.93
C ALA A 120 3.99 7.18 13.53
N PRO A 121 4.21 8.49 13.78
CA PRO A 121 5.44 8.93 14.40
C PRO A 121 5.65 8.07 15.65
N ASN A 122 6.76 7.32 15.68
CA ASN A 122 7.08 6.34 16.72
C ASN A 122 7.02 7.02 18.09
N ASN A 123 5.85 6.97 18.72
CA ASN A 123 5.52 7.66 19.96
C ASN A 123 5.28 6.66 21.10
N ASP A 124 5.55 5.36 20.87
CA ASP A 124 5.20 4.26 21.77
C ASP A 124 5.70 4.46 23.20
N ASN A 125 6.84 5.15 23.37
CA ASN A 125 7.43 5.42 24.69
C ASN A 125 7.35 6.90 25.11
N LEU A 126 6.76 7.81 24.32
CA LEU A 126 6.74 9.23 24.67
C LEU A 126 5.97 9.52 25.94
N PHE A 127 4.82 8.86 26.11
CA PHE A 127 3.97 9.07 27.28
C PHE A 127 4.68 8.69 28.58
N ALA A 128 5.36 7.54 28.59
CA ALA A 128 6.14 7.10 29.76
C ALA A 128 7.29 8.07 30.06
N LEU A 129 7.98 8.54 29.01
CA LEU A 129 9.08 9.48 29.18
C LEU A 129 8.61 10.87 29.63
N THR A 130 7.45 11.36 29.17
CA THR A 130 6.89 12.64 29.62
C THR A 130 6.47 12.57 31.08
N GLU A 131 5.91 11.44 31.52
CA GLU A 131 5.56 11.20 32.92
C GLU A 131 6.80 11.15 33.82
N GLN A 132 7.84 10.43 33.41
CA GLN A 132 9.13 10.38 34.13
C GLN A 132 9.77 11.76 34.24
N TRP A 133 9.76 12.55 33.17
CA TRP A 133 10.28 13.91 33.18
C TRP A 133 9.46 14.82 34.10
N ALA A 134 8.14 14.68 34.11
CA ALA A 134 7.27 15.44 35.02
C ALA A 134 7.59 15.13 36.48
N GLN A 135 7.79 13.85 36.82
CA GLN A 135 8.19 13.42 38.16
C GLN A 135 9.55 13.99 38.57
N ALA A 136 10.55 13.96 37.68
CA ALA A 136 11.88 14.52 37.93
C ALA A 136 11.85 16.04 38.19
N MET A 137 10.93 16.76 37.53
CA MET A 137 10.75 18.21 37.68
C MET A 137 9.76 18.59 38.79
N GLY A 138 9.19 17.63 39.52
CA GLY A 138 8.21 17.86 40.58
C GLY A 138 6.86 18.39 40.09
N LEU A 139 6.52 18.15 38.81
CA LEU A 139 5.25 18.56 38.21
C LEU A 139 4.20 17.46 38.33
N SER A 140 2.92 17.84 38.25
CA SER A 140 1.84 16.87 38.05
C SER A 140 1.97 16.22 36.66
N PRO A 141 1.51 14.96 36.49
CA PRO A 141 1.58 14.28 35.19
C PRO A 141 0.82 15.05 34.10
N GLU A 142 -0.29 15.70 34.44
CA GLU A 142 -1.08 16.54 33.52
C GLU A 142 -0.30 17.78 33.06
N ALA A 143 0.43 18.44 33.98
CA ALA A 143 1.25 19.60 33.65
C ALA A 143 2.42 19.21 32.74
N GLY A 144 3.07 18.06 32.99
CA GLY A 144 4.11 17.51 32.13
C GLY A 144 3.62 17.17 30.73
N GLN A 145 2.45 16.52 30.61
CA GLN A 145 1.82 16.22 29.33
C GLN A 145 1.48 17.51 28.55
N SER A 146 0.90 18.51 29.21
CA SER A 146 0.59 19.80 28.60
C SER A 146 1.86 20.55 28.15
N ALA A 147 2.92 20.51 28.96
CA ALA A 147 4.20 21.14 28.65
C ALA A 147 4.88 20.48 27.43
N LEU A 148 4.79 19.15 27.28
CA LEU A 148 5.52 18.39 26.28
C LEU A 148 4.66 17.87 25.12
N TYR A 149 3.38 18.24 25.06
CA TYR A 149 2.43 17.80 24.03
C TYR A 149 2.97 18.02 22.61
N PHE A 150 3.75 19.07 22.39
CA PHE A 150 4.32 19.39 21.09
C PHE A 150 5.27 18.31 20.54
N LEU A 151 5.80 17.42 21.38
CA LEU A 151 6.66 16.30 20.96
C LEU A 151 5.90 15.23 20.17
N HIS A 152 4.57 15.14 20.31
CA HIS A 152 3.72 14.23 19.54
C HIS A 152 3.46 14.72 18.10
N LEU A 153 3.79 15.97 17.79
CA LEU A 153 3.53 16.58 16.49
C LEU A 153 4.70 16.38 15.51
N PRO A 154 4.41 16.25 14.19
CA PRO A 154 5.44 16.11 13.17
C PRO A 154 6.42 17.28 13.19
N GLN A 155 7.69 16.96 12.98
CA GLN A 155 8.78 17.94 12.90
C GLN A 155 8.52 18.93 11.74
N GLY A 156 8.75 20.22 11.97
CA GLY A 156 8.54 21.28 10.97
C GLY A 156 7.12 21.85 10.87
N SER A 157 6.14 21.33 11.62
CA SER A 157 4.79 21.92 11.62
C SER A 157 4.75 23.30 12.32
N PRO A 158 4.04 24.30 11.77
CA PRO A 158 3.95 25.63 12.38
C PRO A 158 3.23 25.59 13.74
N LEU A 159 2.30 24.65 13.91
CA LEU A 159 1.60 24.39 15.16
C LEU A 159 2.56 23.91 16.26
N ARG A 160 3.50 23.02 15.94
CA ARG A 160 4.53 22.56 16.89
C ARG A 160 5.38 23.71 17.39
N LEU A 161 5.87 24.58 16.51
CA LEU A 161 6.66 25.76 16.89
C LEU A 161 5.87 26.67 17.82
N ARG A 162 4.60 26.93 17.49
CA ARG A 162 3.72 27.77 18.32
C ARG A 162 3.54 27.18 19.72
N LEU A 163 3.25 25.89 19.83
CA LEU A 163 3.04 25.24 21.13
C LEU A 163 4.32 25.14 21.94
N GLN A 164 5.47 24.94 21.29
CA GLN A 164 6.77 24.95 21.94
C GLN A 164 7.05 26.31 22.57
N LEU A 165 6.80 27.42 21.86
CA LEU A 165 6.96 28.77 22.38
C LEU A 165 6.02 29.01 23.58
N ILE A 166 4.74 28.65 23.45
CA ILE A 166 3.76 28.79 24.54
C ILE A 166 4.20 27.98 25.77
N SER A 167 4.74 26.78 25.57
CA SER A 167 5.23 25.95 26.66
C SER A 167 6.46 26.57 27.33
N ALA A 168 7.41 27.06 26.54
CA ALA A 168 8.63 27.74 27.00
C ALA A 168 8.34 29.03 27.77
N GLU A 169 7.33 29.80 27.35
CA GLU A 169 6.87 31.00 28.08
C GLU A 169 6.23 30.63 29.41
N LYS A 170 5.33 29.64 29.42
CA LYS A 170 4.61 29.21 30.64
C LYS A 170 5.52 28.57 31.67
N HIS A 171 6.55 27.85 31.22
CA HIS A 171 7.49 27.15 32.09
C HIS A 171 8.91 27.68 31.87
N SER A 172 9.07 29.01 31.86
CA SER A 172 10.37 29.68 31.63
C SER A 172 11.44 29.34 32.66
N VAL A 173 11.05 28.82 33.83
CA VAL A 173 11.94 28.37 34.90
C VAL A 173 12.47 26.95 34.64
N LEU A 174 11.82 26.17 33.76
CA LEU A 174 12.16 24.78 33.48
C LEU A 174 12.89 24.63 32.13
N ASN A 175 13.86 23.71 32.07
CA ASN A 175 14.60 23.40 30.85
C ASN A 175 13.79 22.45 29.94
N ILE A 176 12.86 23.01 29.16
CA ILE A 176 11.96 22.21 28.30
C ILE A 176 12.74 21.60 27.12
N PRO A 177 12.75 20.26 26.98
CA PRO A 177 13.43 19.60 25.87
C PRO A 177 12.72 19.87 24.54
N THR A 178 13.47 20.21 23.51
CA THR A 178 12.93 20.57 22.18
C THR A 178 12.60 19.37 21.30
N ASN A 179 13.20 18.20 21.61
CA ASN A 179 13.07 16.95 20.88
C ASN A 179 13.08 15.75 21.84
N VAL A 180 12.57 14.61 21.35
CA VAL A 180 12.51 13.34 22.08
C VAL A 180 13.89 12.87 22.53
N GLU A 181 14.92 13.05 21.70
CA GLU A 181 16.29 12.70 22.07
C GLU A 181 16.85 13.55 23.21
N GLN A 182 16.51 14.84 23.23
CA GLN A 182 16.94 15.74 24.30
C GLN A 182 16.26 15.38 25.62
N LEU A 183 14.98 14.99 25.56
CA LEU A 183 14.23 14.51 26.71
C LEU A 183 14.83 13.20 27.26
N ARG A 184 15.25 12.27 26.40
CA ARG A 184 15.97 11.06 26.83
C ARG A 184 17.28 11.38 27.53
N LYS A 185 18.09 12.28 26.97
CA LYS A 185 19.35 12.74 27.58
C LYS A 185 19.18 13.46 28.92
N GLN A 186 17.99 13.98 29.23
CA GLN A 186 17.69 14.62 30.52
C GLN A 186 17.27 13.59 31.59
N LEU A 187 16.93 12.37 31.18
CA LEU A 187 16.48 11.27 32.03
C LEU A 187 17.57 10.22 32.28
N ASP A 188 18.61 10.20 31.44
CA ASP A 188 19.86 9.44 31.64
C ASP A 188 20.81 10.15 32.62
#